data_AF-U2GWK5-F1
#
_entry.id   AF-U2GWK5-F1
#
_cell.length_a   1.000
_cell.length_b   1.000
_cell.length_c   1.000
_cell.angle_alpha   90.00
_cell.angle_beta   90.00
_cell.angle_gamma   90.00
#
_symmetry.space_group_name_H-M   'P 1'
#
loop_
_entity.id
_entity.type
_entity.pdbx_description
1 polymer ?
#
loop_
_entity_poly.entity_id
_entity_poly.type
_entity_poly.pdbx_seq_one_letter_code
_entity_poly.pdbx_strand_id
1 'polypeptide(L)' 'MKKIIFLGFIALFCNGCLYMNERGVSTQYYNDCKEYYDATGTYQKECPHNIVDWK' A
#
# COMPACT_ATOMS: atom_id res chain seq x y z
N MET A 1 18.91 -12.59 24.85
CA MET A 1 19.09 -12.13 23.46
C MET A 1 18.18 -12.86 22.47
N LYS A 2 18.22 -14.19 22.36
CA LYS A 2 17.32 -14.96 21.46
C LYS A 2 15.82 -14.63 21.59
N LYS A 3 15.31 -14.45 22.82
CA LYS A 3 13.90 -14.08 23.06
C LYS A 3 13.52 -12.69 22.53
N ILE A 4 14.43 -11.73 22.58
CA ILE A 4 14.21 -10.36 22.10
C ILE A 4 14.19 -10.34 20.58
N ILE A 5 15.10 -11.09 19.94
CA ILE A 5 15.13 -11.26 18.48
C ILE A 5 13.83 -11.91 18.01
N PHE A 6 13.36 -12.95 18.70
CA PHE A 6 12.11 -13.63 18.38
C PHE A 6 10.89 -12.71 18.51
N LEU A 7 10.83 -11.88 19.55
CA LEU A 7 9.79 -10.87 19.74
C LEU A 7 9.80 -9.79 18.65
N GLY A 8 11.00 -9.37 18.21
CA GLY A 8 11.16 -8.43 17.08
C GLY A 8 10.63 -9.00 15.77
N PHE A 9 10.88 -10.28 15.49
CA PHE A 9 10.33 -10.95 14.31
C PHE A 9 8.80 -11.06 14.36
N ILE A 10 8.22 -11.41 15.50
CA ILE A 10 6.75 -11.47 15.66
C ILE A 10 6.13 -10.10 15.40
N ALA A 11 6.71 -9.02 15.95
CA ALA A 11 6.22 -7.66 15.71
C ALA A 11 6.28 -7.26 14.22
N LEU A 12 7.27 -7.76 13.49
CA LEU A 12 7.44 -7.47 12.06
C LEU A 12 6.42 -8.23 11.20
N PHE A 13 6.10 -9.48 11.55
CA PHE A 13 5.11 -10.30 10.85
C PHE A 13 3.65 -10.06 11.28
N CYS A 14 3.41 -9.50 12.46
CA CYS A 14 2.07 -9.13 12.94
C CYS A 14 1.56 -7.76 12.42
N ASN A 15 2.23 -7.14 11.44
CA ASN A 15 1.72 -5.96 10.73
C ASN A 15 0.59 -6.31 9.76
N GLY A 16 -0.36 -7.16 10.15
CA GLY A 16 -1.45 -7.65 9.30
C GLY A 16 -2.42 -6.58 8.78
N CYS A 17 -2.18 -5.31 9.12
CA CYS A 17 -2.93 -4.15 8.64
C CYS A 17 -2.14 -3.29 7.65
N LEU A 18 -0.87 -3.60 7.38
CA LEU A 18 -0.04 -2.92 6.38
C LEU A 18 0.23 -3.87 5.23
N TYR A 19 -0.15 -3.44 4.04
CA TYR A 19 0.05 -4.15 2.79
C TYR A 19 1.06 -3.41 1.92
N MET A 20 1.93 -4.17 1.28
CA MET A 20 2.80 -3.66 0.22
C MET A 20 2.09 -3.94 -1.11
N ASN A 21 1.64 -2.88 -1.78
CA ASN A 21 0.97 -2.94 -3.07
C ASN A 21 1.86 -2.31 -4.15
N GLU A 22 1.49 -2.43 -5.42
CA GLU A 22 2.29 -1.96 -6.58
C GLU A 22 2.68 -0.47 -6.58
N ARG A 23 2.10 0.34 -5.70
CA ARG A 23 2.36 1.78 -5.60
C ARG A 23 3.09 2.14 -4.31
N GLY A 24 3.17 1.23 -3.33
CA GLY A 24 3.63 1.63 -2.00
C GLY A 24 3.26 0.72 -0.84
N VAL A 25 3.25 1.33 0.34
CA VAL A 25 2.73 0.75 1.60
C VAL A 25 1.41 1.40 1.94
N SER A 26 0.35 0.60 2.06
CA SER A 26 -1.01 1.04 2.33
C SER A 26 -1.69 0.18 3.39
N THR A 27 -2.81 0.63 3.92
CA THR A 27 -3.71 -0.22 4.72
C THR A 27 -4.64 -1.08 3.86
N GLN A 28 -4.64 -0.85 2.54
CA GLN A 28 -5.41 -1.64 1.57
C GLN A 28 -4.45 -2.42 0.67
N TYR A 29 -4.80 -3.69 0.44
CA TYR A 29 -4.04 -4.54 -0.47
C TYR A 29 -4.18 -4.12 -1.94
N TYR A 30 -5.40 -3.72 -2.34
CA TYR A 30 -5.68 -3.25 -3.69
C TYR A 30 -5.62 -1.72 -3.77
N ASN A 31 -5.14 -1.22 -4.89
CA ASN A 31 -5.18 0.19 -5.22
C ASN A 31 -6.54 0.50 -5.86
N ASP A 32 -7.45 1.11 -5.10
CA ASP A 32 -8.80 1.52 -5.58
C ASP A 32 -8.71 2.73 -6.53
N CYS A 33 -7.97 2.56 -7.63
CA CYS A 33 -7.81 3.58 -8.65
C CYS A 33 -9.11 3.75 -9.43
N LYS A 34 -9.51 5.00 -9.63
CA LYS A 34 -10.61 5.39 -10.52
C LYS A 34 -10.03 5.66 -11.89
N GLU A 35 -10.55 4.94 -12.87
CA GLU A 35 -10.15 5.06 -14.27
C GLU A 35 -11.37 5.53 -15.08
N TYR A 36 -11.23 6.65 -15.79
CA TYR A 36 -12.31 7.23 -16.59
C TYR A 36 -11.76 8.08 -17.75
N TYR A 37 -12.62 8.38 -18.71
CA TYR A 37 -12.32 9.36 -19.77
C TYR A 37 -12.97 10.69 -19.41
N ASP A 38 -12.23 11.78 -19.50
CA ASP A 38 -12.78 13.11 -19.31
C ASP A 38 -13.63 13.56 -20.51
N ALA A 39 -14.23 14.76 -20.41
CA ALA A 39 -15.08 15.30 -21.46
C ALA A 39 -14.35 15.53 -22.80
N THR A 40 -13.02 15.55 -22.81
CA THR A 40 -12.19 15.66 -24.02
C THR A 40 -11.83 14.30 -24.61
N GLY A 41 -12.21 13.21 -23.96
CA GLY A 41 -11.84 11.84 -24.33
C GLY A 41 -10.45 11.44 -23.87
N THR A 42 -9.82 12.21 -22.97
CA THR A 42 -8.50 11.88 -22.42
C THR A 42 -8.65 10.90 -21.26
N TYR A 43 -7.82 9.84 -21.25
CA TYR A 43 -7.79 8.87 -20.16
C TYR A 43 -7.19 9.49 -18.89
N GLN A 44 -7.91 9.36 -17.78
CA GLN A 44 -7.49 9.79 -16.46
C GLN A 44 -7.46 8.59 -15.51
N LYS A 45 -6.43 8.53 -14.68
CA LYS A 45 -6.27 7.53 -13.61
C LYS A 45 -5.93 8.23 -12.31
N GLU A 46 -6.89 8.24 -11.40
CA GLU A 46 -6.74 8.81 -10.07
C GLU A 46 -6.69 7.69 -9.04
N CYS A 47 -5.64 7.66 -8.22
CA CYS A 47 -5.50 6.63 -7.20
C CYS A 47 -5.33 7.27 -5.82
N PRO A 48 -5.90 6.68 -4.76
CA PRO A 48 -5.73 7.19 -3.40
C PRO A 48 -4.25 7.19 -2.99
N HIS A 49 -3.89 8.08 -2.06
CA HIS A 49 -2.53 8.16 -1.54
C HIS A 49 -2.21 6.96 -0.65
N ASN A 50 -1.02 6.40 -0.82
CA ASN A 50 -0.49 5.42 0.12
C ASN A 50 0.13 6.13 1.33
N ILE A 51 0.45 5.36 2.38
CA ILE A 51 1.22 5.86 3.52
C ILE A 51 2.63 6.21 3.06
N VAL A 52 3.20 5.35 2.22
CA VAL A 52 4.49 5.56 1.53
C VAL A 52 4.29 5.17 0.08
N ASP A 53 4.48 6.11 -0.84
CA ASP A 53 4.53 5.82 -2.28
C ASP A 53 5.95 5.44 -2.70
N TRP A 54 6.07 4.49 -3.62
CA TRP A 54 7.34 4.19 -4.28
C TRP A 54 7.73 5.32 -5.23
N LYS A 55 9.03 5.52 -5.39
CA LYS A 55 9.62 6.60 -6.20
C LYS A 55 9.91 6.15 -7.61
#